data_AF-U6DQR4-F1
#
_entry.id   AF-U6DQR4-F1
#
_cell.length_a   1.000
_cell.length_b   1.000
_cell.length_c   1.000
_cell.angle_alpha   90.00
_cell.angle_beta   90.00
_cell.angle_gamma   90.00
#
_symmetry.space_group_name_H-M   'P 1'
#
loop_
_entity.id
_entity.type
_entity.pdbx_description
1 polymer ?
#
loop_
_entity_poly.entity_id
_entity_poly.type
_entity_poly.pdbx_seq_one_letter_code
_entity_poly.pdbx_strand_id
1 'polypeptide(L)'
;QLSRDLDNNRPLEALMEVSVSDGVHTVAALCTLRVTIITDDMLTNSITVRLENMSQEKFLSPLLSLFVEGVATVLSTTKDDVFVFNIQNDTDVRANILNVTFSALLPGGVRGKFFPSEDLQEQIYLNRTLLTAVSAQRVLPFD
;
A
#
# COMPACT_ATOMS: atom_id res chain seq x y z
N GLN A 1 -4.38 5.95 23.60
CA GLN A 1 -3.04 6.53 23.37
C GLN A 1 -2.16 5.40 22.85
N LEU A 2 -1.39 5.62 21.79
CA LEU A 2 -0.51 4.59 21.22
C LEU A 2 0.61 4.25 22.23
N SER A 3 0.97 2.97 22.40
CA SER A 3 1.99 2.56 23.37
C SER A 3 3.34 3.23 23.07
N ARG A 4 4.13 3.55 24.11
CA ARG A 4 5.51 4.04 23.96
C ARG A 4 6.42 3.02 23.27
N ASP A 5 6.06 1.75 23.29
CA ASP A 5 6.78 0.70 22.56
C ASP A 5 6.59 0.79 21.03
N LEU A 6 5.63 1.61 20.58
CA LEU A 6 5.38 1.90 19.16
C LEU A 6 6.10 3.18 18.71
N ASP A 7 6.65 3.96 19.63
CA ASP A 7 7.46 5.15 19.36
C ASP A 7 8.96 4.79 19.38
N ASN A 8 9.33 3.77 18.60
CA ASN A 8 10.73 3.45 18.34
C ASN A 8 10.92 3.10 16.87
N ASN A 9 12.01 3.58 16.27
CA ASN A 9 12.39 3.28 14.88
C ASN A 9 12.95 1.84 14.76
N ARG A 10 12.28 0.85 15.34
CA ARG A 10 12.65 -0.56 15.23
C ARG A 10 11.57 -1.31 14.47
N PRO A 11 11.96 -2.34 13.68
CA PRO A 11 10.99 -3.26 13.13
C PRO A 11 10.21 -3.90 14.27
N LEU A 12 8.88 -3.93 14.14
CA LEU A 12 7.99 -4.51 15.14
C LEU A 12 6.86 -5.23 14.43
N GLU A 13 6.60 -6.46 14.86
CA GLU A 13 5.37 -7.17 14.52
C GLU A 13 4.70 -7.57 15.83
N ALA A 14 3.52 -7.01 16.09
CA ALA A 14 2.82 -7.20 17.34
C ALA A 14 1.32 -7.42 17.08
N LEU A 15 0.71 -8.27 17.90
CA LEU A 15 -0.75 -8.34 17.98
C LEU A 15 -1.24 -7.17 18.82
N MET A 16 -2.09 -6.34 18.23
CA MET A 16 -2.74 -5.21 18.84
C MET A 16 -4.24 -5.51 18.97
N GLU A 17 -4.76 -5.54 20.19
CA GLU A 17 -6.20 -5.58 20.41
C GLU A 17 -6.80 -4.19 20.21
N VAL A 18 -7.75 -4.08 19.30
CA VAL A 18 -8.52 -2.87 19.04
C VAL A 18 -9.95 -3.13 19.49
N SER A 19 -10.44 -2.34 20.43
CA SER A 19 -11.82 -2.44 20.92
C SER A 19 -12.60 -1.16 20.68
N VAL A 20 -13.88 -1.34 20.37
CA VAL A 20 -14.87 -0.28 20.21
C VAL A 20 -15.97 -0.51 21.22
N SER A 21 -16.35 0.55 21.94
CA SER A 21 -17.40 0.51 22.96
C SER A 21 -18.42 1.61 22.71
N ASP A 22 -19.70 1.28 22.87
CA ASP A 22 -20.80 2.25 22.90
C ASP A 22 -21.12 2.73 24.33
N GLY A 23 -20.32 2.31 25.32
CA GLY A 23 -20.53 2.58 26.75
C GLY A 23 -21.31 1.48 27.49
N VAL A 24 -21.93 0.53 26.78
CA VAL A 24 -22.68 -0.61 27.36
C VAL A 24 -22.10 -1.94 26.87
N HIS A 25 -21.81 -2.04 25.58
CA HIS A 25 -21.22 -3.19 24.92
C HIS A 25 -19.83 -2.83 24.42
N THR A 26 -18.92 -3.81 24.45
CA THR A 26 -17.57 -3.67 23.89
C THR A 26 -17.30 -4.82 22.95
N VAL A 27 -16.86 -4.50 21.73
CA VAL A 27 -16.42 -5.47 20.73
C VAL A 27 -14.94 -5.25 20.50
N ALA A 28 -14.15 -6.32 20.57
CA ALA A 28 -12.72 -6.30 20.33
C ALA A 28 -12.36 -7.10 19.09
N ALA A 29 -11.31 -6.66 18.38
CA ALA A 29 -10.68 -7.36 17.28
C ALA A 29 -9.17 -7.41 17.52
N LEU A 30 -8.54 -8.51 17.15
CA LEU A 30 -7.08 -8.60 17.10
C LEU A 30 -6.61 -8.13 15.73
N CYS A 31 -5.72 -7.14 15.71
CA CYS A 31 -5.09 -6.61 14.53
C CYS A 31 -3.58 -6.86 14.61
N THR A 32 -2.94 -7.17 13.48
CA THR A 32 -1.48 -7.21 13.42
C THR A 32 -0.96 -5.81 13.12
N LEU A 33 -0.13 -5.27 14.01
CA LEU A 33 0.61 -4.04 13.78
C LEU A 33 2.01 -4.40 13.30
N ARG A 34 2.34 -3.97 12.07
CA ARG A 34 3.66 -4.15 11.47
C ARG A 34 4.33 -2.79 11.26
N VAL A 35 5.46 -2.58 11.91
CA VAL A 35 6.35 -1.44 11.73
C VAL A 35 7.52 -1.91 10.89
N THR A 36 7.65 -1.35 9.68
CA THR A 36 8.74 -1.66 8.75
C THR A 36 9.56 -0.40 8.50
N ILE A 37 10.89 -0.51 8.56
CA ILE A 37 11.78 0.61 8.21
C ILE A 37 11.75 0.77 6.69
N ILE A 38 11.40 1.97 6.23
CA ILE A 38 11.52 2.34 4.82
C ILE A 38 12.97 2.69 4.54
N THR A 39 13.61 1.93 3.64
CA THR A 39 15.01 2.12 3.27
C THR A 39 15.16 3.09 2.09
N ASP A 40 16.35 3.67 1.90
CA ASP A 40 16.65 4.51 0.74
C ASP A 40 16.47 3.75 -0.59
N ASP A 41 16.76 2.44 -0.60
CA ASP A 41 16.57 1.58 -1.77
C ASP A 41 15.08 1.43 -2.11
N MET A 42 14.20 1.32 -1.11
CA MET A 42 12.75 1.33 -1.31
C MET A 42 12.26 2.66 -1.88
N LEU A 43 12.76 3.79 -1.36
CA LEU A 43 12.36 5.12 -1.82
C LEU A 43 12.83 5.39 -3.26
N THR A 44 14.08 5.01 -3.57
CA THR A 44 14.68 5.19 -4.89
C THR A 44 13.95 4.36 -5.95
N ASN A 45 13.50 3.17 -5.59
CA ASN A 45 12.81 2.21 -6.46
C ASN A 45 11.29 2.21 -6.23
N SER A 46 10.72 3.38 -5.96
CA SER A 46 9.28 3.56 -5.77
C SER A 46 8.66 4.42 -6.86
N ILE A 47 7.35 4.23 -7.04
CA ILE A 47 6.53 5.07 -7.90
C ILE A 47 5.30 5.54 -7.12
N THR A 48 4.71 6.65 -7.57
CA THR A 48 3.41 7.11 -7.08
C THR A 48 2.37 6.92 -8.17
N VAL A 49 1.31 6.17 -7.87
CA VAL A 49 0.15 6.02 -8.75
C VAL A 49 -0.99 6.91 -8.29
N ARG A 50 -1.74 7.44 -9.27
CA ARG A 50 -2.92 8.27 -9.02
C ARG A 50 -4.18 7.44 -9.26
N LEU A 51 -5.00 7.27 -8.23
CA LEU A 51 -6.23 6.49 -8.28
C LEU A 51 -7.44 7.42 -8.47
N GLU A 52 -8.23 7.19 -9.52
CA GLU A 52 -9.42 7.99 -9.83
C GLU A 52 -10.60 7.65 -8.91
N ASN A 53 -11.35 8.68 -8.49
CA ASN A 53 -12.54 8.58 -7.66
C ASN A 53 -12.30 7.79 -6.35
N MET A 54 -11.18 8.09 -5.71
CA MET A 54 -10.69 7.38 -4.53
C MET A 54 -10.36 8.36 -3.40
N SER A 55 -10.81 8.02 -2.19
CA SER A 55 -10.40 8.70 -0.95
C SER A 55 -9.55 7.76 -0.09
N GLN A 56 -8.75 8.33 0.80
CA GLN A 56 -7.92 7.56 1.73
C GLN A 56 -8.74 6.58 2.59
N GLU A 57 -9.87 7.01 3.12
CA GLU A 57 -10.75 6.19 3.97
C GLU A 57 -11.28 4.98 3.21
N LYS A 58 -11.79 5.20 1.99
CA LYS A 58 -12.30 4.14 1.11
C LYS A 58 -11.20 3.18 0.67
N PHE A 59 -10.00 3.71 0.44
CA PHE A 59 -8.85 2.90 0.06
C PHE A 59 -8.38 2.00 1.20
N LEU A 60 -8.29 2.51 2.44
CA LEU A 60 -7.76 1.76 3.57
C LEU A 60 -8.61 0.57 4.02
N SER A 61 -9.89 0.48 3.63
CA SER A 61 -10.70 -0.72 3.88
C SER A 61 -11.89 -0.82 2.92
N PRO A 62 -12.07 -1.94 2.16
CA PRO A 62 -11.23 -3.14 2.01
C PRO A 62 -10.24 -3.09 0.83
N LEU A 63 -10.13 -1.93 0.18
CA LEU A 63 -9.52 -1.77 -1.15
C LEU A 63 -7.98 -1.89 -1.14
N LEU A 64 -7.32 -1.59 -0.02
CA LEU A 64 -5.87 -1.70 0.13
C LEU A 64 -5.39 -3.13 -0.18
N SER A 65 -6.06 -4.14 0.38
CA SER A 65 -5.69 -5.54 0.17
C SER A 65 -5.84 -5.95 -1.30
N LEU A 66 -6.89 -5.48 -1.97
CA LEU A 66 -7.12 -5.72 -3.40
C LEU A 66 -6.11 -4.98 -4.29
N PHE A 67 -5.70 -3.78 -3.89
CA PHE A 67 -4.64 -3.04 -4.57
C PHE A 67 -3.31 -3.79 -4.49
N VAL A 68 -2.90 -4.20 -3.29
CA VAL A 68 -1.68 -5.00 -3.08
C VAL A 68 -1.71 -6.31 -3.88
N GLU A 69 -2.86 -6.98 -3.92
CA GLU A 69 -3.06 -8.19 -4.72
C GLU A 69 -2.96 -7.93 -6.23
N GLY A 70 -3.58 -6.86 -6.72
CA GLY A 70 -3.51 -6.45 -8.11
C GLY A 70 -2.07 -6.14 -8.53
N VAL A 71 -1.33 -5.37 -7.72
CA VAL A 71 0.08 -5.05 -7.95
C VAL A 71 0.94 -6.32 -7.96
N ALA A 72 0.76 -7.20 -6.96
CA ALA A 72 1.51 -8.46 -6.89
C ALA A 72 1.27 -9.33 -8.13
N THR A 73 0.01 -9.40 -8.60
CA THR A 73 -0.37 -10.13 -9.81
C THR A 73 0.28 -9.56 -11.06
N VAL A 74 0.24 -8.23 -11.24
CA VAL A 74 0.85 -7.54 -12.38
C VAL A 74 2.36 -7.78 -12.44
N LEU A 75 3.03 -7.72 -11.29
CA LEU A 75 4.49 -7.85 -11.18
C LEU A 75 4.96 -9.30 -11.05
N SER A 76 4.04 -10.26 -11.07
CA SER A 76 4.32 -11.68 -10.84
C SER A 76 5.10 -11.95 -9.55
N THR A 77 4.84 -11.15 -8.50
CA THR A 77 5.49 -11.22 -7.17
C THR A 77 4.46 -11.60 -6.09
N THR A 78 4.88 -11.68 -4.83
CA THR A 78 3.96 -12.00 -3.72
C THR A 78 3.40 -10.73 -3.06
N LYS A 79 2.27 -10.84 -2.34
CA LYS A 79 1.69 -9.70 -1.61
C LYS A 79 2.63 -9.16 -0.52
N ASP A 80 3.43 -10.04 0.07
CA ASP A 80 4.40 -9.68 1.11
C ASP A 80 5.61 -8.90 0.54
N ASP A 81 5.83 -9.00 -0.77
CA ASP A 81 6.89 -8.34 -1.52
C ASP A 81 6.48 -6.95 -2.06
N VAL A 82 5.26 -6.50 -1.77
CA VAL A 82 4.75 -5.17 -2.14
C VAL A 82 4.66 -4.28 -0.91
N PHE A 83 5.31 -3.13 -0.96
CA PHE A 83 5.44 -2.21 0.15
C PHE A 83 4.75 -0.88 -0.17
N VAL A 84 3.57 -0.67 0.40
CA VAL A 84 2.86 0.62 0.35
C VAL A 84 3.25 1.44 1.58
N PHE A 85 3.77 2.65 1.38
CA PHE A 85 4.24 3.47 2.49
C PHE A 85 3.79 4.94 2.46
N ASN A 86 3.17 5.41 1.37
CA ASN A 86 2.49 6.71 1.37
C ASN A 86 1.11 6.60 0.73
N ILE A 87 0.09 7.17 1.38
CA ILE A 87 -1.30 7.19 0.93
C ILE A 87 -1.85 8.57 1.28
N GLN A 88 -2.06 9.42 0.27
CA GLN A 88 -2.42 10.83 0.45
C GLN A 88 -3.45 11.27 -0.59
N ASN A 89 -4.50 11.98 -0.14
CA ASN A 89 -5.43 12.61 -1.07
C ASN A 89 -4.70 13.73 -1.83
N ASP A 90 -4.93 13.81 -3.14
CA ASP A 90 -4.40 14.89 -3.97
C ASP A 90 -5.26 16.15 -3.76
N THR A 91 -4.72 17.13 -3.05
CA THR A 91 -5.41 18.39 -2.75
C THR A 91 -5.24 19.45 -3.82
N ASP A 92 -4.35 19.23 -4.79
CA ASP A 92 -4.03 20.20 -5.83
C ASP A 92 -5.00 20.11 -7.02
N VAL A 93 -5.89 19.12 -7.00
CA VAL A 93 -6.89 18.85 -8.01
C VAL A 93 -8.29 18.89 -7.44
N ARG A 94 -9.26 19.32 -8.27
CA ARG A 94 -10.68 19.32 -7.89
C ARG A 94 -11.32 17.93 -7.93
N ALA A 95 -10.69 16.99 -8.64
CA ALA A 95 -11.16 15.62 -8.74
C ALA A 95 -10.80 14.84 -7.47
N ASN A 96 -11.59 13.83 -7.13
CA ASN A 96 -11.28 12.94 -6.01
C ASN A 96 -10.18 11.95 -6.43
N ILE A 97 -8.92 12.30 -6.18
CA ILE A 97 -7.74 11.51 -6.55
C ILE A 97 -6.96 11.13 -5.29
N LEU A 98 -6.54 9.87 -5.22
CA LEU A 98 -5.66 9.37 -4.18
C LEU A 98 -4.29 9.01 -4.76
N ASN A 99 -3.25 9.59 -4.19
CA ASN A 99 -1.86 9.27 -4.50
C ASN A 99 -1.40 8.13 -3.58
N VAL A 100 -0.91 7.04 -4.18
CA VAL A 100 -0.39 5.88 -3.46
C VAL A 100 1.04 5.62 -3.92
N THR A 101 1.99 5.69 -2.99
CA THR A 101 3.40 5.40 -3.26
C THR A 101 3.74 4.01 -2.76
N PHE A 102 4.38 3.22 -3.63
CA PHE A 102 4.80 1.87 -3.30
C PHE A 102 6.07 1.46 -4.03
N SER A 103 6.73 0.44 -3.49
CA SER A 103 7.81 -0.31 -4.14
C SER A 103 7.52 -1.81 -4.08
N ALA A 104 8.20 -2.59 -4.91
CA ALA A 104 8.03 -4.04 -4.94
C ALA A 104 9.35 -4.76 -5.18
N LEU A 105 9.51 -5.96 -4.59
CA LEU A 105 10.67 -6.82 -4.84
C LEU A 105 10.52 -7.61 -6.13
N LEU A 106 11.65 -7.84 -6.81
CA LEU A 106 11.73 -8.66 -8.00
C LEU A 106 11.32 -10.11 -7.71
N PRO A 107 10.55 -10.75 -8.60
CA PRO A 107 10.17 -12.15 -8.45
C PRO A 107 11.39 -13.07 -8.60
N GLY A 108 11.34 -14.23 -7.93
CA GLY A 108 12.38 -15.26 -8.08
C GLY A 108 13.55 -15.18 -7.09
N GLY A 109 13.42 -14.42 -6.01
CA GLY A 109 14.28 -14.57 -4.84
C GLY A 109 15.71 -14.03 -4.99
N VAL A 110 15.94 -13.07 -5.91
CA VAL A 110 17.17 -12.26 -5.90
C VAL A 110 17.11 -11.38 -4.65
N ARG A 111 17.59 -11.93 -3.53
CA ARG A 111 17.40 -11.44 -2.16
C ARG A 111 17.45 -9.91 -2.07
N GLY A 112 16.27 -9.32 -1.86
CA GLY A 112 16.12 -7.91 -1.49
C GLY A 112 16.28 -6.89 -2.62
N LYS A 113 16.29 -7.29 -3.90
CA LYS A 113 16.32 -6.33 -5.01
C LYS A 113 14.91 -5.85 -5.37
N PHE A 114 14.74 -4.53 -5.41
CA PHE A 114 13.51 -3.89 -5.85
C PHE A 114 13.46 -3.77 -7.37
N PHE A 115 12.24 -3.71 -7.92
CA PHE A 115 12.02 -3.26 -9.30
C PHE A 115 12.53 -1.83 -9.45
N PRO A 116 13.38 -1.51 -10.45
CA PRO A 116 13.68 -0.13 -10.81
C PRO A 116 12.39 0.66 -11.04
N SER A 117 12.37 1.94 -10.65
CA SER A 117 11.17 2.78 -10.74
C SER A 117 10.63 2.88 -12.18
N GLU A 118 11.51 2.95 -13.18
CA GLU A 118 11.14 2.95 -14.60
C GLU A 118 10.44 1.65 -15.02
N ASP A 119 11.03 0.50 -14.71
CA ASP A 119 10.44 -0.82 -15.00
C ASP A 119 9.11 -1.01 -14.26
N LEU A 120 9.05 -0.57 -12.99
CA LEU A 120 7.84 -0.65 -12.17
C LEU A 120 6.71 0.18 -12.77
N GLN A 121 7.01 1.41 -13.20
CA GLN A 121 6.06 2.29 -13.88
C GLN A 121 5.58 1.67 -15.19
N GLU A 122 6.49 1.13 -16.01
CA GLU A 122 6.16 0.50 -17.29
C GLU A 122 5.23 -0.71 -17.09
N GLN A 123 5.55 -1.62 -16.16
CA GLN A 123 4.74 -2.81 -15.89
C GLN A 123 3.33 -2.46 -15.45
N ILE A 124 3.18 -1.45 -14.58
CA ILE A 124 1.87 -0.97 -14.12
C ILE A 124 1.11 -0.31 -15.27
N TYR A 125 1.78 0.48 -16.10
CA TYR A 125 1.17 1.14 -17.25
C TYR A 125 0.65 0.14 -18.28
N LEU A 126 1.47 -0.86 -18.64
CA LEU A 126 1.12 -1.92 -19.60
C LEU A 126 -0.04 -2.78 -19.11
N ASN A 127 -0.09 -3.07 -17.81
CA ASN A 127 -1.09 -3.95 -17.21
C ASN A 127 -2.23 -3.21 -16.49
N ARG A 128 -2.45 -1.92 -16.79
CA ARG A 128 -3.47 -1.10 -16.10
C ARG A 128 -4.87 -1.71 -16.10
N THR A 129 -5.25 -2.40 -17.18
CA THR A 129 -6.57 -3.04 -17.32
C THR A 129 -6.69 -4.24 -16.39
N LEU A 130 -5.63 -5.03 -16.28
CA LEU A 130 -5.57 -6.16 -15.35
C LEU A 130 -5.61 -5.66 -13.90
N LEU A 131 -4.82 -4.63 -13.59
CA LEU A 131 -4.83 -4.00 -12.26
C LEU A 131 -6.24 -3.53 -11.89
N THR A 132 -6.89 -2.80 -12.79
CA THR A 132 -8.27 -2.33 -12.58
C THR A 132 -9.26 -3.48 -12.37
N ALA A 133 -9.10 -4.59 -13.10
CA ALA A 133 -9.99 -5.74 -13.00
C ALA A 133 -9.86 -6.48 -11.66
N VAL A 134 -8.63 -6.63 -11.14
CA VAL A 134 -8.36 -7.31 -9.87
C VAL A 134 -8.66 -6.40 -8.68
N SER A 135 -8.27 -5.14 -8.78
CA SER A 135 -8.27 -4.22 -7.66
C SER A 135 -9.55 -3.39 -7.56
N ALA A 136 -10.35 -3.33 -8.63
CA ALA A 136 -11.50 -2.44 -8.78
C ALA A 136 -11.14 -0.95 -8.63
N GLN A 137 -9.86 -0.58 -8.81
CA GLN A 137 -9.41 0.81 -8.79
C GLN A 137 -8.76 1.18 -10.12
N ARG A 138 -9.11 2.37 -10.63
CA ARG A 138 -8.59 2.86 -11.91
C ARG A 138 -7.36 3.73 -11.66
N VAL A 139 -6.22 3.27 -12.18
CA VAL A 139 -4.97 4.04 -12.21
C VAL A 139 -5.00 5.00 -13.40
N LEU A 140 -4.73 6.29 -13.14
CA LEU A 140 -4.55 7.30 -14.17
C LEU A 140 -3.19 7.14 -14.87
N PRO A 141 -3.06 7.57 -16.14
CA PRO A 141 -1.78 7.59 -16.83
C PRO A 141 -0.71 8.37 -16.07
N PHE A 142 0.56 7.99 -16.26
CA PHE A 142 1.71 8.77 -15.82
C PHE A 142 1.96 9.84 -16.88
N ASP A 143 1.67 11.09 -16.56
CA ASP A 143 1.84 12.25 -17.44
C ASP A 143 3.19 12.96 -17.18
#